data_AF-A0A4Q3UC53-F1
#
_entry.id   AF-A0A4Q3UC53-F1
#
_cell.length_a   1.000
_cell.length_b   1.000
_cell.length_c   1.000
_cell.angle_alpha   90.00
_cell.angle_beta   90.00
_cell.angle_gamma   90.00
#
_symmetry.space_group_name_H-M   'P 1'
#
loop_
_entity.id
_entity.type
_entity.pdbx_description
1 polymer ?
#
loop_
_entity_poly.entity_id
_entity_poly.type
_entity_poly.pdbx_seq_one_letter_code
_entity_poly.pdbx_strand_id
1 'polypeptide(L)'
;YTSQALNKKLNRECEFLLRDAELLSCFDPAFPASYPQADLEAAWKLVLLNQFHDIIPGSSVKEVYDDSTRDYAKVQEAGERIVAEKLRAIGSRMASEAAQRPYALFQNSIVPTQASIPWTEEFVPASLTAGEETLPVQLVEEFGERKLIFPTPAAALGTVAVGDFTDATPSYRPRLKASNRRIENDVLSVRFDPHGNITSIQTEDGTEFIEAGKLANLFQIFEDKPNFWSAWDIDAFALETGTDLIRSESFEIVERGPVRVAAEIVKRFGNSTIRQRISLGPTPGVRFDTEIDWHEEDKLLKVAFPVNVNSPRATYEIQFGHVERPTHRNTSWDMARFEVCAQKWIDLSEGGQGVALLNDGKYGHDTFGNVMRMSLLRAPKAPDPTCDMGRHRFTYVVMPHFMPFAFDSVVASAYALNAPLRAAALEPGSGAEGPLPQLVSCSNRNVVIETVKKAEDSDDLIVRLYECHNTRGRAELSVVRRPSAAWLCDLEENPIAELEVGEGLVGFDFKPFEIVTIKLRC
;
A
#
# COMPACT_ATOMS: atom_id res chain seq x y z
N TYR A 1 14.50 12.15 1.07
CA TYR A 1 13.37 11.21 1.20
C TYR A 1 12.00 11.86 1.07
N THR A 2 11.84 13.14 1.42
CA THR A 2 10.51 13.74 1.64
C THR A 2 10.12 14.78 0.59
N SER A 3 11.07 15.58 0.08
CA SER A 3 10.83 16.62 -0.94
C SER A 3 10.21 16.02 -2.22
N GLN A 4 9.38 16.76 -2.95
CA GLN A 4 8.69 16.27 -4.15
C GLN A 4 7.88 15.00 -3.87
N ALA A 5 6.96 15.13 -2.92
CA ALA A 5 6.15 14.04 -2.42
C ALA A 5 5.22 13.46 -3.51
N LEU A 6 4.69 14.30 -4.39
CA LEU A 6 3.84 13.86 -5.51
C LEU A 6 4.62 12.94 -6.47
N ASN A 7 5.85 13.32 -6.82
CA ASN A 7 6.71 12.52 -7.70
C ASN A 7 6.95 11.10 -7.14
N LYS A 8 7.18 10.99 -5.82
CA LYS A 8 7.40 9.71 -5.13
C LYS A 8 6.14 8.86 -5.04
N LYS A 9 4.99 9.50 -4.81
CA LYS A 9 3.68 8.84 -4.81
C LYS A 9 3.37 8.27 -6.20
N LEU A 10 3.48 9.09 -7.24
CA LEU A 10 3.23 8.67 -8.63
C LEU A 10 4.17 7.55 -9.07
N ASN A 11 5.45 7.59 -8.67
CA ASN A 11 6.38 6.49 -8.91
C ASN A 11 5.84 5.17 -8.35
N ARG A 12 5.44 5.17 -7.06
CA ARG A 12 4.95 3.95 -6.41
C ARG A 12 3.66 3.44 -7.05
N GLU A 13 2.72 4.34 -7.34
CA GLU A 13 1.47 3.97 -8.00
C GLU A 13 1.72 3.33 -9.37
N CYS A 14 2.67 3.86 -10.14
CA CYS A 14 3.05 3.30 -11.44
C CYS A 14 3.75 1.95 -11.32
N GLU A 15 4.67 1.76 -10.35
CA GLU A 15 5.32 0.47 -10.09
C GLU A 15 4.28 -0.63 -9.82
N PHE A 16 3.32 -0.37 -8.94
CA PHE A 16 2.26 -1.34 -8.63
C PHE A 16 1.28 -1.54 -9.79
N LEU A 17 0.94 -0.49 -10.53
CA LEU A 17 0.07 -0.60 -11.70
C LEU A 17 0.70 -1.46 -12.80
N LEU A 18 1.97 -1.23 -13.13
CA LEU A 18 2.67 -2.02 -14.16
C LEU A 18 2.87 -3.46 -13.71
N ARG A 19 3.14 -3.69 -12.42
CA ARG A 19 3.17 -5.04 -11.83
C ARG A 19 1.85 -5.80 -12.03
N ASP A 20 0.72 -5.14 -11.78
CA ASP A 20 -0.60 -5.74 -12.01
C ASP A 20 -0.88 -5.96 -13.49
N ALA A 21 -0.47 -5.02 -14.36
CA ALA A 21 -0.61 -5.12 -15.81
C ALA A 21 0.15 -6.31 -16.40
N GLU A 22 1.41 -6.52 -15.97
CA GLU A 22 2.23 -7.66 -16.39
C GLU A 22 1.63 -8.99 -15.94
N LEU A 23 1.28 -9.07 -14.65
CA LEU A 23 0.70 -10.29 -14.07
C LEU A 23 -0.58 -10.67 -14.80
N LEU A 24 -1.54 -9.76 -14.91
CA LEU A 24 -2.81 -10.04 -15.60
C LEU A 24 -2.58 -10.39 -17.07
N SER A 25 -1.61 -9.77 -17.75
CA SER A 25 -1.26 -10.10 -19.13
C SER A 25 -0.73 -11.53 -19.29
N CYS A 26 -0.06 -12.09 -18.27
CA CYS A 26 0.41 -13.48 -18.29
C CYS A 26 -0.74 -14.50 -18.18
N PHE A 27 -1.87 -14.10 -17.59
CA PHE A 27 -3.04 -14.96 -17.39
C PHE A 27 -4.21 -14.63 -18.32
N ASP A 28 -4.00 -13.70 -19.24
CA ASP A 28 -4.92 -13.44 -20.35
C ASP A 28 -5.15 -14.74 -21.15
N PRO A 29 -6.39 -15.06 -21.57
CA PRO A 29 -6.69 -16.31 -22.28
C PRO A 29 -5.89 -16.51 -23.57
N ALA A 30 -5.50 -15.43 -24.23
CA ALA A 30 -4.72 -15.44 -25.48
C ALA A 30 -3.20 -15.30 -25.26
N PHE A 31 -2.71 -15.40 -24.02
CA PHE A 31 -1.27 -15.49 -23.74
C PHE A 31 -0.66 -16.71 -24.46
N PRO A 32 0.56 -16.60 -25.05
CA PRO A 32 1.48 -15.45 -24.99
C PRO A 32 1.24 -14.36 -26.04
N ALA A 33 0.38 -14.59 -27.03
CA ALA A 33 0.19 -13.70 -28.17
C ALA A 33 -0.41 -12.32 -27.79
N SER A 34 -1.16 -12.25 -26.69
CA SER A 34 -1.79 -11.02 -26.20
C SER A 34 -0.95 -10.22 -25.20
N TYR A 35 0.28 -10.65 -24.89
CA TYR A 35 1.16 -9.97 -23.95
C TYR A 35 1.68 -8.65 -24.58
N PRO A 36 1.37 -7.46 -24.01
CA PRO A 36 1.65 -6.17 -24.65
C PRO A 36 3.10 -5.71 -24.39
N GLN A 37 4.09 -6.48 -24.87
CA GLN A 37 5.51 -6.28 -24.54
C GLN A 37 6.01 -4.86 -24.86
N ALA A 38 5.72 -4.33 -26.06
CA ALA A 38 6.19 -3.00 -26.46
C ALA A 38 5.60 -1.86 -25.60
N ASP A 39 4.32 -1.96 -25.23
CA ASP A 39 3.66 -0.96 -24.38
C ASP A 39 4.22 -0.98 -22.96
N LEU A 40 4.42 -2.18 -22.40
CA LEU A 40 5.00 -2.38 -21.07
C LEU A 40 6.45 -1.92 -21.02
N GLU A 41 7.26 -2.24 -22.03
CA GLU A 41 8.65 -1.80 -22.15
C GLU A 41 8.75 -0.27 -22.20
N ALA A 42 7.89 0.38 -23.01
CA ALA A 42 7.85 1.84 -23.09
C ALA A 42 7.45 2.48 -21.75
N ALA A 43 6.46 1.91 -21.06
CA ALA A 43 6.01 2.39 -19.77
C ALA A 43 7.08 2.22 -18.68
N TRP A 44 7.72 1.06 -18.58
CA TRP A 44 8.82 0.81 -17.64
C TRP A 44 10.01 1.72 -17.89
N LYS A 45 10.39 1.96 -19.16
CA LYS A 45 11.47 2.91 -19.49
C LYS A 45 11.17 4.32 -18.99
N LEU A 46 9.92 4.78 -19.06
CA LEU A 46 9.52 6.07 -18.50
C LEU A 46 9.55 6.09 -16.96
N VAL A 47 9.11 5.02 -16.30
CA VAL A 47 9.25 4.90 -14.83
C VAL A 47 10.72 4.97 -14.44
N LEU A 48 11.58 4.15 -15.06
CA LEU A 48 13.01 4.09 -14.78
C LEU A 48 13.74 5.40 -15.09
N LEU A 49 13.34 6.13 -16.13
CA LEU A 49 13.84 7.48 -16.40
C LEU A 49 13.58 8.40 -15.21
N ASN A 50 12.35 8.40 -14.67
CA ASN A 50 11.97 9.21 -13.53
C ASN A 50 12.52 8.70 -12.19
N GLN A 51 13.14 7.52 -12.18
CA GLN A 51 13.94 6.99 -11.07
C GLN A 51 15.39 7.46 -11.08
N PHE A 52 15.78 8.33 -12.02
CA PHE A 52 17.09 8.98 -11.99
C PHE A 52 17.34 9.65 -10.63
N HIS A 53 18.58 9.59 -10.15
CA HIS A 53 18.94 9.96 -8.78
C HIS A 53 18.79 11.45 -8.45
N ASP A 54 18.51 12.32 -9.43
CA ASP A 54 18.12 13.71 -9.17
C ASP A 54 16.64 14.01 -9.40
N ILE A 55 15.89 13.05 -9.98
CA ILE A 55 14.44 13.16 -10.17
C ILE A 55 13.73 12.53 -8.98
N ILE A 56 13.92 11.23 -8.72
CA ILE A 56 13.18 10.54 -7.66
C ILE A 56 13.44 11.10 -6.26
N PRO A 57 14.66 11.54 -5.88
CA PRO A 57 14.87 12.12 -4.55
C PRO A 57 14.25 13.50 -4.39
N GLY A 58 13.90 14.18 -5.48
CA GLY A 58 13.27 15.50 -5.43
C GLY A 58 14.27 16.64 -5.38
N SER A 59 15.37 16.53 -6.14
CA SER A 59 16.51 17.45 -6.14
C SER A 59 16.77 18.23 -7.45
N SER A 60 15.94 18.07 -8.47
CA SER A 60 15.96 18.86 -9.72
C SER A 60 15.10 20.13 -9.68
N VAL A 61 15.22 20.99 -10.70
CA VAL A 61 14.37 22.19 -10.90
C VAL A 61 12.91 21.82 -11.18
N LYS A 62 12.00 22.80 -11.03
CA LYS A 62 10.55 22.62 -11.18
C LYS A 62 10.17 21.93 -12.50
N GLU A 63 10.77 22.35 -13.61
CA GLU A 63 10.45 21.87 -14.96
C GLU A 63 10.62 20.36 -15.11
N VAL A 64 11.59 19.78 -14.38
CA VAL A 64 11.80 18.33 -14.37
C VAL A 64 10.63 17.59 -13.74
N TYR A 65 9.97 18.16 -12.73
CA TYR A 65 8.77 17.54 -12.13
C TYR A 65 7.50 17.79 -12.91
N ASP A 66 7.42 18.92 -13.61
CA ASP A 66 6.35 19.13 -14.58
C ASP A 66 6.43 18.06 -15.69
N ASP A 67 7.64 17.71 -16.13
CA ASP A 67 7.90 16.65 -17.11
C ASP A 67 7.60 15.27 -16.52
N SER A 68 8.14 14.94 -15.34
CA SER A 68 7.92 13.63 -14.71
C SER A 68 6.44 13.38 -14.41
N THR A 69 5.69 14.41 -14.01
CA THR A 69 4.23 14.31 -13.81
C THR A 69 3.51 13.93 -15.10
N ARG A 70 3.90 14.52 -16.25
CA ARG A 70 3.32 14.16 -17.56
C ARG A 70 3.71 12.75 -17.98
N ASP A 71 4.92 12.32 -17.66
CA ASP A 71 5.37 10.97 -17.98
C ASP A 71 4.66 9.91 -17.14
N TYR A 72 4.48 10.14 -15.83
CA TYR A 72 3.66 9.25 -15.00
C TYR A 72 2.20 9.19 -15.47
N ALA A 73 1.61 10.29 -15.93
CA ALA A 73 0.27 10.27 -16.50
C ALA A 73 0.17 9.34 -17.73
N LYS A 74 1.18 9.32 -18.61
CA LYS A 74 1.23 8.37 -19.74
C LYS A 74 1.34 6.93 -19.27
N VAL A 75 2.15 6.68 -18.24
CA VAL A 75 2.29 5.33 -17.65
C VAL A 75 0.98 4.87 -17.03
N GLN A 76 0.29 5.74 -16.30
CA GLN A 76 -1.02 5.46 -15.72
C GLN A 76 -2.05 5.13 -16.80
N GLU A 77 -2.16 5.96 -17.84
CA GLU A 77 -3.08 5.70 -18.96
C GLU A 77 -2.82 4.34 -19.62
N ALA A 78 -1.56 4.03 -19.93
CA ALA A 78 -1.19 2.76 -20.55
C ALA A 78 -1.47 1.56 -19.62
N GLY A 79 -1.06 1.64 -18.35
CA GLY A 79 -1.24 0.58 -17.37
C GLY A 79 -2.72 0.31 -17.05
N GLU A 80 -3.52 1.37 -16.83
CA GLU A 80 -4.95 1.25 -16.55
C GLU A 80 -5.71 0.64 -17.74
N ARG A 81 -5.36 1.04 -18.97
CA ARG A 81 -5.90 0.44 -20.18
C ARG A 81 -5.59 -1.05 -20.25
N ILE A 82 -4.33 -1.45 -20.06
CA ILE A 82 -3.92 -2.86 -20.10
C ILE A 82 -4.66 -3.65 -19.01
N VAL A 83 -4.63 -3.18 -17.76
CA VAL A 83 -5.33 -3.84 -16.64
C VAL A 83 -6.82 -4.02 -16.95
N ALA A 84 -7.52 -2.97 -17.41
CA ALA A 84 -8.94 -3.05 -17.72
C ALA A 84 -9.23 -4.00 -18.89
N GLU A 85 -8.39 -4.03 -19.92
CA GLU A 85 -8.49 -4.99 -21.02
C GLU A 85 -8.35 -6.43 -20.51
N LYS A 86 -7.30 -6.72 -19.73
CA LYS A 86 -7.01 -8.07 -19.23
C LYS A 86 -8.06 -8.55 -18.23
N LEU A 87 -8.57 -7.66 -17.37
CA LEU A 87 -9.69 -7.99 -16.48
C LEU A 87 -10.95 -8.38 -17.25
N ARG A 88 -11.29 -7.66 -18.32
CA ARG A 88 -12.44 -8.03 -19.16
C ARG A 88 -12.21 -9.35 -19.88
N ALA A 89 -11.01 -9.56 -20.43
CA ALA A 89 -10.67 -10.79 -21.15
C ALA A 89 -10.74 -12.02 -20.23
N ILE A 90 -10.22 -11.92 -19.01
CA ILE A 90 -10.28 -13.01 -18.02
C ILE A 90 -11.70 -13.17 -17.45
N GLY A 91 -12.32 -12.07 -17.01
CA GLY A 91 -13.64 -12.09 -16.36
C GLY A 91 -14.78 -12.55 -17.28
N SER A 92 -14.72 -12.25 -18.59
CA SER A 92 -15.76 -12.65 -19.57
C SER A 92 -15.86 -14.16 -19.79
N ARG A 93 -14.88 -14.95 -19.32
CA ARG A 93 -14.95 -16.42 -19.34
C ARG A 93 -15.84 -16.99 -18.26
N MET A 94 -16.16 -16.21 -17.23
CA MET A 94 -17.00 -16.63 -16.11
C MET A 94 -18.48 -16.32 -16.39
N ALA A 95 -19.36 -17.20 -15.90
CA ALA A 95 -20.80 -17.02 -16.05
C ALA A 95 -21.27 -15.77 -15.29
N SER A 96 -21.99 -14.87 -15.97
CA SER A 96 -22.54 -13.64 -15.38
C SER A 96 -23.90 -13.25 -15.98
N GLU A 97 -24.57 -14.15 -16.68
CA GLU A 97 -25.86 -13.89 -17.36
C GLU A 97 -26.96 -13.40 -16.40
N ALA A 98 -26.94 -13.88 -15.15
CA ALA A 98 -27.89 -13.51 -14.12
C ALA A 98 -27.47 -12.24 -13.33
N ALA A 99 -26.28 -11.71 -13.59
CA ALA A 99 -25.74 -10.56 -12.87
C ALA A 99 -26.40 -9.26 -13.35
N GLN A 100 -26.68 -8.35 -12.42
CA GLN A 100 -27.28 -7.06 -12.74
C GLN A 100 -26.22 -6.04 -13.19
N ARG A 101 -25.08 -6.04 -12.52
CA ARG A 101 -23.97 -5.09 -12.66
C ARG A 101 -22.64 -5.82 -12.43
N PRO A 102 -22.25 -6.73 -13.35
CA PRO A 102 -21.04 -7.52 -13.17
C PRO A 102 -19.77 -6.67 -13.35
N TYR A 103 -18.79 -6.91 -12.48
CA TYR A 103 -17.44 -6.37 -12.55
C TYR A 103 -16.43 -7.50 -12.44
N ALA A 104 -15.38 -7.46 -13.27
CA ALA A 104 -14.16 -8.21 -13.03
C ALA A 104 -13.37 -7.50 -11.94
N LEU A 105 -12.96 -8.23 -10.91
CA LEU A 105 -12.28 -7.74 -9.72
C LEU A 105 -10.98 -8.50 -9.53
N PHE A 106 -9.91 -7.79 -9.20
CA PHE A 106 -8.61 -8.38 -8.91
C PHE A 106 -7.87 -7.53 -7.89
N GLN A 107 -7.34 -8.15 -6.84
CA GLN A 107 -6.36 -7.52 -5.98
C GLN A 107 -5.13 -8.41 -5.87
N ASN A 108 -3.97 -7.83 -6.16
CA ASN A 108 -2.68 -8.51 -6.07
C ASN A 108 -2.16 -8.53 -4.62
N SER A 109 -2.93 -9.19 -3.76
CA SER A 109 -2.72 -9.31 -2.32
C SER A 109 -3.27 -10.65 -1.82
N ILE A 110 -2.81 -11.10 -0.65
CA ILE A 110 -3.35 -12.25 0.08
C ILE A 110 -4.14 -11.85 1.33
N VAL A 111 -4.17 -10.55 1.64
CA VAL A 111 -4.89 -9.97 2.78
C VAL A 111 -5.98 -9.04 2.23
N PRO A 112 -7.25 -9.20 2.67
CA PRO A 112 -8.31 -8.30 2.27
C PRO A 112 -8.10 -6.91 2.87
N THR A 113 -8.46 -5.88 2.12
CA THR A 113 -8.45 -4.49 2.57
C THR A 113 -9.66 -3.75 1.98
N GLN A 114 -9.76 -2.45 2.25
CA GLN A 114 -10.78 -1.61 1.66
C GLN A 114 -10.54 -1.44 0.16
N ALA A 115 -11.48 -1.93 -0.65
CA ALA A 115 -11.57 -1.59 -2.07
C ALA A 115 -12.42 -0.33 -2.26
N SER A 116 -12.21 0.35 -3.39
CA SER A 116 -13.06 1.46 -3.79
C SER A 116 -13.22 1.55 -5.30
N ILE A 117 -14.41 1.94 -5.75
CA ILE A 117 -14.72 2.18 -7.16
C ILE A 117 -15.42 3.54 -7.29
N PRO A 118 -14.99 4.44 -8.19
CA PRO A 118 -15.72 5.67 -8.49
C PRO A 118 -17.18 5.38 -8.84
N TRP A 119 -18.12 6.14 -8.26
CA TRP A 119 -19.54 5.82 -8.41
C TRP A 119 -20.38 7.06 -8.69
N THR A 120 -20.87 7.14 -9.92
CA THR A 120 -21.68 8.27 -10.40
C THR A 120 -23.15 7.94 -10.54
N GLU A 121 -23.53 6.66 -10.44
CA GLU A 121 -24.93 6.25 -10.58
C GLU A 121 -25.80 6.75 -9.41
N GLU A 122 -27.08 6.94 -9.67
CA GLU A 122 -28.08 7.27 -8.64
C GLU A 122 -28.36 6.07 -7.74
N PHE A 123 -28.42 4.88 -8.33
CA PHE A 123 -28.55 3.63 -7.62
C PHE A 123 -27.32 3.38 -6.74
N VAL A 124 -27.53 3.09 -5.46
CA VAL A 124 -26.47 2.74 -4.51
C VAL A 124 -26.68 1.30 -4.07
N PRO A 125 -25.85 0.35 -4.52
CA PRO A 125 -26.01 -1.05 -4.14
C PRO A 125 -25.78 -1.24 -2.64
N ALA A 126 -26.60 -2.09 -2.02
CA ALA A 126 -26.40 -2.48 -0.63
C ALA A 126 -25.25 -3.50 -0.45
N SER A 127 -24.91 -4.26 -1.50
CA SER A 127 -23.95 -5.35 -1.43
C SER A 127 -23.20 -5.63 -2.74
N LEU A 128 -22.10 -6.37 -2.60
CA LEU A 128 -21.34 -6.97 -3.69
C LEU A 128 -21.32 -8.49 -3.47
N THR A 129 -21.82 -9.26 -4.43
CA THR A 129 -21.74 -10.72 -4.40
C THR A 129 -20.61 -11.20 -5.31
N ALA A 130 -19.60 -11.87 -4.76
CA ALA A 130 -18.49 -12.45 -5.52
C ALA A 130 -18.12 -13.82 -4.94
N GLY A 131 -18.20 -14.87 -5.77
CA GLY A 131 -18.07 -16.24 -5.31
C GLY A 131 -19.16 -16.61 -4.30
N GLU A 132 -18.77 -17.09 -3.12
CA GLU A 132 -19.70 -17.45 -2.03
C GLU A 132 -19.98 -16.28 -1.07
N GLU A 133 -19.33 -15.13 -1.26
CA GLU A 133 -19.44 -13.98 -0.37
C GLU A 133 -20.44 -12.96 -0.90
N THR A 134 -21.35 -12.50 -0.03
CA THR A 134 -22.12 -11.26 -0.24
C THR A 134 -21.69 -10.25 0.80
N LEU A 135 -20.93 -9.24 0.38
CA LEU A 135 -20.25 -8.26 1.24
C LEU A 135 -21.00 -6.93 1.27
N PRO A 136 -20.98 -6.19 2.40
CA PRO A 136 -21.61 -4.88 2.48
C PRO A 136 -20.90 -3.87 1.58
N VAL A 137 -21.70 -2.97 1.01
CA VAL A 137 -21.22 -1.83 0.23
C VAL A 137 -21.68 -0.54 0.89
N GLN A 138 -20.86 0.49 0.82
CA GLN A 138 -21.15 1.81 1.36
C GLN A 138 -20.73 2.88 0.36
N LEU A 139 -21.64 3.79 0.03
CA LEU A 139 -21.31 5.01 -0.69
C LEU A 139 -20.68 6.01 0.28
N VAL A 140 -19.55 6.60 -0.09
CA VAL A 140 -18.89 7.66 0.67
C VAL A 140 -18.56 8.84 -0.22
N GLU A 141 -18.57 10.03 0.38
CA GLU A 141 -17.99 11.24 -0.18
C GLU A 141 -16.80 11.65 0.66
N GLU A 142 -15.62 11.69 0.04
CA GLU A 142 -14.35 11.89 0.73
C GLU A 142 -13.48 12.79 -0.14
N PHE A 143 -13.04 13.92 0.41
CA PHE A 143 -12.24 14.93 -0.32
C PHE A 143 -12.84 15.33 -1.68
N GLY A 144 -14.17 15.39 -1.80
CA GLY A 144 -14.87 15.75 -3.04
C GLY A 144 -14.99 14.61 -4.06
N GLU A 145 -14.60 13.38 -3.71
CA GLU A 145 -14.78 12.19 -4.54
C GLU A 145 -15.93 11.32 -4.02
N ARG A 146 -16.84 10.95 -4.92
CA ARG A 146 -17.96 10.04 -4.66
C ARG A 146 -17.58 8.63 -5.12
N LYS A 147 -17.52 7.68 -4.19
CA LYS A 147 -17.07 6.31 -4.46
C LYS A 147 -17.82 5.28 -3.62
N LEU A 148 -17.99 4.07 -4.15
CA LEU A 148 -18.34 2.91 -3.33
C LEU A 148 -17.08 2.42 -2.62
N ILE A 149 -17.23 2.03 -1.36
CA ILE A 149 -16.25 1.26 -0.61
C ILE A 149 -16.84 -0.07 -0.18
N PHE A 150 -16.01 -1.10 -0.14
CA PHE A 150 -16.38 -2.46 0.28
C PHE A 150 -15.12 -3.23 0.71
N PRO A 151 -15.24 -4.29 1.53
CA PRO A 151 -14.13 -5.22 1.76
C PRO A 151 -13.78 -5.91 0.45
N THR A 152 -12.49 -6.08 0.15
CA THR A 152 -12.08 -6.88 -1.01
C THR A 152 -12.54 -8.32 -0.85
N PRO A 153 -13.29 -8.89 -1.83
CA PRO A 153 -13.70 -10.28 -1.76
C PRO A 153 -12.50 -11.23 -1.74
N ALA A 154 -12.56 -12.28 -0.92
CA ALA A 154 -11.54 -13.32 -0.86
C ALA A 154 -11.36 -14.00 -2.23
N ALA A 155 -12.43 -14.12 -3.00
CA ALA A 155 -12.40 -14.65 -4.36
C ALA A 155 -11.54 -13.81 -5.33
N ALA A 156 -11.27 -12.53 -5.03
CA ALA A 156 -10.47 -11.63 -5.87
C ALA A 156 -9.01 -11.49 -5.41
N LEU A 157 -8.58 -12.21 -4.35
CA LEU A 157 -7.22 -12.12 -3.80
C LEU A 157 -6.25 -13.03 -4.57
N GLY A 158 -5.38 -12.41 -5.37
CA GLY A 158 -4.41 -13.11 -6.22
C GLY A 158 -5.03 -13.82 -7.43
N THR A 159 -6.29 -13.52 -7.74
CA THR A 159 -7.02 -14.04 -8.91
C THR A 159 -8.13 -13.10 -9.34
N VAL A 160 -8.62 -13.29 -10.57
CA VAL A 160 -9.74 -12.52 -11.11
C VAL A 160 -11.05 -13.19 -10.68
N ALA A 161 -11.95 -12.42 -10.10
CA ALA A 161 -13.32 -12.83 -9.80
C ALA A 161 -14.32 -11.97 -10.57
N VAL A 162 -15.52 -12.51 -10.81
CA VAL A 162 -16.67 -11.70 -11.21
C VAL A 162 -17.52 -11.43 -9.98
N GLY A 163 -17.73 -10.16 -9.68
CA GLY A 163 -18.63 -9.69 -8.63
C GLY A 163 -19.81 -8.94 -9.21
N ASP A 164 -20.98 -9.06 -8.56
CA ASP A 164 -22.21 -8.38 -8.95
C ASP A 164 -22.68 -7.41 -7.87
N PHE A 165 -22.86 -6.13 -8.23
CA PHE A 165 -23.42 -5.13 -7.32
C PHE A 165 -24.95 -5.21 -7.30
N THR A 166 -25.50 -5.48 -6.12
CA THR A 166 -26.94 -5.74 -5.94
C THR A 166 -27.48 -5.14 -4.63
N ASP A 167 -28.80 -5.22 -4.46
CA ASP A 167 -29.49 -4.92 -3.19
C ASP A 167 -29.72 -6.14 -2.29
N ALA A 168 -28.98 -7.23 -2.53
CA ALA A 168 -29.03 -8.39 -1.65
C ALA A 168 -28.60 -8.03 -0.22
N THR A 169 -29.08 -8.80 0.75
CA THR A 169 -28.67 -8.61 2.15
C THR A 169 -27.25 -9.15 2.34
N PRO A 170 -26.31 -8.36 2.87
CA PRO A 170 -24.96 -8.84 3.15
C PRO A 170 -24.95 -10.05 4.09
N SER A 171 -24.20 -11.07 3.70
CA SER A 171 -23.99 -12.31 4.46
C SER A 171 -23.09 -12.09 5.68
N TYR A 172 -22.16 -11.15 5.59
CA TYR A 172 -21.24 -10.74 6.64
C TYR A 172 -21.52 -9.29 7.06
N ARG A 173 -21.49 -9.02 8.37
CA ARG A 173 -21.63 -7.68 8.95
C ARG A 173 -20.56 -7.47 10.03
N PRO A 174 -19.55 -6.61 9.79
CA PRO A 174 -18.54 -6.32 10.81
C PRO A 174 -19.17 -5.57 12.00
N ARG A 175 -18.63 -5.76 13.21
CA ARG A 175 -19.09 -5.03 14.41
C ARG A 175 -18.54 -3.61 14.42
N LEU A 176 -19.15 -2.71 13.66
CA LEU A 176 -18.73 -1.31 13.61
C LEU A 176 -19.55 -0.44 14.57
N LYS A 177 -18.87 0.32 15.43
CA LYS A 177 -19.50 1.26 16.36
C LYS A 177 -18.82 2.61 16.30
N ALA A 178 -19.61 3.66 16.45
CA ALA A 178 -19.09 5.00 16.64
C ALA A 178 -19.90 5.77 17.70
N SER A 179 -19.21 6.54 18.52
CA SER A 179 -19.79 7.50 19.47
C SER A 179 -19.00 8.81 19.37
N ASN A 180 -19.40 9.86 20.08
CA ASN A 180 -18.88 11.22 19.87
C ASN A 180 -17.34 11.33 19.80
N ARG A 181 -16.59 10.48 20.52
CA ARG A 181 -15.10 10.50 20.53
C ARG A 181 -14.48 9.10 20.50
N ARG A 182 -15.18 8.12 19.92
CA ARG A 182 -14.69 6.74 19.84
C ARG A 182 -15.22 6.05 18.61
N ILE A 183 -14.36 5.34 17.89
CA ILE A 183 -14.72 4.40 16.83
C ILE A 183 -14.20 3.01 17.18
N GLU A 184 -14.93 1.97 16.79
CA GLU A 184 -14.61 0.57 17.12
C GLU A 184 -14.98 -0.37 15.97
N ASN A 185 -14.18 -1.42 15.77
CA ASN A 185 -14.52 -2.58 14.95
C ASN A 185 -14.37 -3.89 15.76
N ASP A 186 -14.34 -5.03 15.08
CA ASP A 186 -14.17 -6.34 15.70
C ASP A 186 -12.83 -6.55 16.44
N VAL A 187 -11.83 -5.69 16.19
CA VAL A 187 -10.45 -5.89 16.67
C VAL A 187 -10.01 -4.73 17.55
N LEU A 188 -10.29 -3.50 17.14
CA LEU A 188 -9.73 -2.28 17.71
C LEU A 188 -10.81 -1.31 18.19
N SER A 189 -10.48 -0.56 19.23
CA SER A 189 -11.14 0.64 19.66
C SER A 189 -10.17 1.82 19.65
N VAL A 190 -10.56 2.91 19.01
CA VAL A 190 -9.79 4.16 18.94
C VAL A 190 -10.54 5.25 19.68
N ARG A 191 -9.87 5.93 20.61
CA ARG A 191 -10.44 7.06 21.38
C ARG A 191 -9.75 8.37 21.05
N PHE A 192 -10.54 9.43 20.97
CA PHE A 192 -10.08 10.77 20.62
C PHE A 192 -10.23 11.77 21.78
N ASP A 193 -9.32 12.75 21.83
CA ASP A 193 -9.52 13.96 22.61
C ASP A 193 -10.54 14.91 21.92
N PRO A 194 -10.93 16.05 22.52
CA PRO A 194 -11.83 17.02 21.87
C PRO A 194 -11.28 17.67 20.59
N HIS A 195 -9.97 17.54 20.32
CA HIS A 195 -9.30 18.07 19.13
C HIS A 195 -9.03 16.99 18.07
N GLY A 196 -9.56 15.77 18.26
CA GLY A 196 -9.39 14.66 17.34
C GLY A 196 -8.01 14.00 17.36
N ASN A 197 -7.16 14.31 18.34
CA ASN A 197 -5.90 13.57 18.54
C ASN A 197 -6.21 12.21 19.17
N ILE A 198 -5.46 11.18 18.79
CA ILE A 198 -5.68 9.83 19.32
C ILE A 198 -5.09 9.74 20.73
N THR A 199 -5.91 9.30 21.68
CA THR A 199 -5.53 9.09 23.08
C THR A 199 -5.36 7.61 23.43
N SER A 200 -5.85 6.72 22.58
CA SER A 200 -5.81 5.27 22.79
C SER A 200 -6.11 4.55 21.49
N ILE A 201 -5.38 3.46 21.26
CA ILE A 201 -5.67 2.40 20.30
C ILE A 201 -5.58 1.12 21.10
N GLN A 202 -6.71 0.47 21.32
CA GLN A 202 -6.82 -0.66 22.23
C GLN A 202 -7.56 -1.82 21.59
N THR A 203 -7.16 -3.05 21.89
CA THR A 203 -7.92 -4.26 21.53
C THR A 203 -9.12 -4.49 22.43
N GLU A 204 -10.02 -5.40 22.04
CA GLU A 204 -11.17 -5.81 22.86
C GLU A 204 -10.75 -6.40 24.24
N ASP A 205 -9.57 -7.05 24.31
CA ASP A 205 -9.02 -7.61 25.56
C ASP A 205 -8.28 -6.61 26.46
N GLY A 206 -8.14 -5.36 26.00
CA GLY A 206 -7.59 -4.26 26.79
C GLY A 206 -6.12 -3.95 26.55
N THR A 207 -5.44 -4.61 25.61
CA THR A 207 -4.06 -4.28 25.21
C THR A 207 -3.99 -2.88 24.58
N GLU A 208 -3.22 -1.98 25.19
CA GLU A 208 -3.09 -0.57 24.78
C GLU A 208 -1.80 -0.35 23.98
N PHE A 209 -1.93 0.27 22.81
CA PHE A 209 -0.83 0.52 21.88
C PHE A 209 -0.31 1.96 21.88
N ILE A 210 -0.98 2.89 22.55
CA ILE A 210 -0.50 4.27 22.71
C ILE A 210 0.07 4.46 24.11
N GLU A 211 1.24 5.09 24.21
CA GLU A 211 1.88 5.36 25.50
C GLU A 211 0.94 6.17 26.42
N ALA A 212 0.84 5.75 27.68
CA ALA A 212 -0.05 6.37 28.66
C ALA A 212 0.19 7.89 28.78
N GLY A 213 -0.87 8.68 28.61
CA GLY A 213 -0.82 10.14 28.72
C GLY A 213 -0.23 10.86 27.50
N LYS A 214 0.12 10.14 26.43
CA LYS A 214 0.57 10.74 25.17
C LYS A 214 -0.58 10.86 24.16
N LEU A 215 -0.34 11.68 23.15
CA LEU A 215 -1.19 11.80 21.97
C LEU A 215 -0.51 11.14 20.78
N ALA A 216 -1.27 10.33 20.05
CA ALA A 216 -0.88 9.71 18.79
C ALA A 216 -1.59 10.38 17.61
N ASN A 217 -1.11 10.09 16.40
CA ASN A 217 -1.49 10.82 15.19
C ASN A 217 -1.26 12.33 15.36
N LEU A 218 -0.14 12.67 16.01
CA LEU A 218 0.20 14.04 16.36
C LEU A 218 1.02 14.66 15.24
N PHE A 219 0.42 15.60 14.51
CA PHE A 219 1.16 16.37 13.51
C PHE A 219 2.16 17.31 14.19
N GLN A 220 3.37 17.34 13.66
CA GLN A 220 4.48 18.14 14.17
C GLN A 220 5.09 18.94 13.02
N ILE A 221 5.28 20.24 13.23
CA ILE A 221 5.94 21.12 12.27
C ILE A 221 7.32 21.53 12.78
N PHE A 222 8.32 21.50 11.89
CA PHE A 222 9.70 21.83 12.18
C PHE A 222 10.18 22.92 11.22
N GLU A 223 11.10 23.78 11.68
CA GLU A 223 11.92 24.61 10.79
C GLU A 223 12.85 23.72 9.97
N ASP A 224 12.88 23.93 8.67
CA ASP A 224 13.65 23.16 7.70
C ASP A 224 14.53 24.09 6.87
N LYS A 225 15.58 24.59 7.52
CA LYS A 225 16.58 25.50 6.94
C LYS A 225 17.95 24.84 6.99
N PRO A 226 18.23 23.89 6.09
CA PRO A 226 19.50 23.18 6.10
C PRO A 226 20.67 24.12 5.75
N ASN A 227 21.87 23.74 6.16
CA ASN A 227 23.08 24.56 6.00
C ASN A 227 23.48 24.82 4.54
N PHE A 228 23.27 23.84 3.66
CA PHE A 228 23.80 23.87 2.29
C PHE A 228 22.72 23.64 1.23
N TRP A 229 22.12 22.44 1.20
CA TRP A 229 21.30 22.01 0.07
C TRP A 229 19.83 21.86 0.45
N SER A 230 19.02 22.90 0.20
CA SER A 230 17.61 23.00 0.62
C SER A 230 16.77 21.74 0.34
N ALA A 231 16.67 21.29 -0.90
CA ALA A 231 15.86 20.11 -1.24
C ALA A 231 16.50 18.76 -0.85
N TRP A 232 17.81 18.68 -0.65
CA TRP A 232 18.53 17.43 -0.36
C TRP A 232 18.63 17.17 1.14
N ASP A 233 19.07 18.15 1.90
CA ASP A 233 19.48 17.98 3.29
C ASP A 233 18.33 18.29 4.24
N ILE A 234 18.20 17.48 5.28
CA ILE A 234 17.56 17.88 6.54
C ILE A 234 18.70 17.82 7.55
N ASP A 235 18.90 18.85 8.35
CA ASP A 235 19.90 18.82 9.40
C ASP A 235 19.28 18.35 10.73
N ALA A 236 20.06 17.62 11.54
CA ALA A 236 19.56 17.01 12.78
C ALA A 236 18.99 18.02 13.79
N PHE A 237 19.51 19.26 13.80
CA PHE A 237 19.02 20.34 14.67
C PHE A 237 17.61 20.82 14.29
N ALA A 238 17.11 20.54 13.07
CA ALA A 238 15.74 20.85 12.69
C ALA A 238 14.73 20.25 13.69
N LEU A 239 15.03 19.05 14.20
CA LEU A 239 14.19 18.33 15.17
C LEU A 239 14.06 19.05 16.52
N GLU A 240 14.95 19.99 16.85
CA GLU A 240 14.89 20.79 18.08
C GLU A 240 13.83 21.90 18.01
N THR A 241 13.33 22.21 16.81
CA THR A 241 12.36 23.29 16.56
C THR A 241 10.90 22.83 16.52
N GLY A 242 10.66 21.54 16.77
CA GLY A 242 9.36 20.91 16.60
C GLY A 242 8.25 21.55 17.42
N THR A 243 7.13 21.84 16.77
CA THR A 243 5.90 22.31 17.41
C THR A 243 4.75 21.35 17.13
N ASP A 244 4.05 20.92 18.19
CA ASP A 244 2.90 20.03 18.09
C ASP A 244 1.64 20.78 17.65
N LEU A 245 0.98 20.28 16.60
CA LEU A 245 -0.28 20.82 16.08
C LEU A 245 -1.47 20.15 16.79
N ILE A 246 -1.64 20.44 18.07
CA ILE A 246 -2.66 19.78 18.93
C ILE A 246 -4.07 20.22 18.56
N ARG A 247 -4.30 21.51 18.38
CA ARG A 247 -5.66 22.06 18.18
C ARG A 247 -6.18 21.74 16.77
N SER A 248 -7.46 21.43 16.68
CA SER A 248 -8.21 21.34 15.43
C SER A 248 -9.22 22.49 15.33
N GLU A 249 -9.52 22.87 14.09
CA GLU A 249 -10.66 23.71 13.75
C GLU A 249 -11.97 22.93 13.93
N SER A 250 -11.98 21.66 13.51
CA SER A 250 -13.10 20.75 13.71
C SER A 250 -12.67 19.31 13.96
N PHE A 251 -13.54 18.57 14.64
CA PHE A 251 -13.47 17.12 14.79
C PHE A 251 -14.90 16.56 14.85
N GLU A 252 -15.22 15.64 13.95
CA GLU A 252 -16.56 15.06 13.84
C GLU A 252 -16.51 13.57 13.49
N ILE A 253 -17.49 12.80 13.98
CA ILE A 253 -17.74 11.46 13.45
C ILE A 253 -18.58 11.60 12.18
N VAL A 254 -17.95 11.36 11.03
CA VAL A 254 -18.57 11.59 9.70
C VAL A 254 -19.16 10.32 9.08
N GLU A 255 -18.74 9.12 9.51
CA GLU A 255 -19.24 7.86 8.95
C GLU A 255 -19.68 6.87 10.02
N ARG A 256 -20.84 6.24 9.77
CA ARG A 256 -21.49 5.22 10.60
C ARG A 256 -22.05 4.08 9.74
N GLY A 257 -21.33 3.73 8.68
CA GLY A 257 -21.82 2.81 7.67
C GLY A 257 -21.48 1.35 7.94
N PRO A 258 -21.99 0.43 7.10
CA PRO A 258 -21.84 -1.01 7.27
C PRO A 258 -20.44 -1.53 6.87
N VAL A 259 -19.63 -0.71 6.18
CA VAL A 259 -18.26 -1.05 5.76
C VAL A 259 -17.22 -0.35 6.63
N ARG A 260 -17.48 0.91 6.98
CA ARG A 260 -16.51 1.80 7.63
C ARG A 260 -17.18 2.73 8.64
N VAL A 261 -16.51 2.92 9.78
CA VAL A 261 -16.74 4.06 10.69
C VAL A 261 -15.55 5.00 10.61
N ALA A 262 -15.81 6.30 10.62
CA ALA A 262 -14.75 7.29 10.45
C ALA A 262 -15.01 8.57 11.22
N ALA A 263 -13.92 9.15 11.72
CA ALA A 263 -13.84 10.51 12.21
C ALA A 263 -13.10 11.39 11.19
N GLU A 264 -13.45 12.66 11.10
CA GLU A 264 -12.75 13.65 10.28
C GLU A 264 -12.21 14.77 11.18
N ILE A 265 -10.96 15.13 10.96
CA ILE A 265 -10.31 16.29 11.58
C ILE A 265 -9.95 17.32 10.53
N VAL A 266 -10.10 18.59 10.89
CA VAL A 266 -9.55 19.73 10.13
C VAL A 266 -8.64 20.52 11.04
N LYS A 267 -7.38 20.74 10.64
CA LYS A 267 -6.40 21.56 11.37
C LYS A 267 -5.91 22.67 10.44
N ARG A 268 -5.91 23.91 10.93
CA ARG A 268 -5.28 25.06 10.28
C ARG A 268 -4.05 25.48 11.06
N PHE A 269 -2.96 25.75 10.35
CA PHE A 269 -1.70 26.21 10.91
C PHE A 269 -0.95 26.99 9.84
N GLY A 270 -0.30 28.10 10.21
CA GLY A 270 0.33 28.98 9.23
C GLY A 270 -0.64 29.36 8.11
N ASN A 271 -0.25 29.08 6.87
CA ASN A 271 -1.04 29.28 5.65
C ASN A 271 -1.64 27.97 5.13
N SER A 272 -1.52 26.88 5.87
CA SER A 272 -1.82 25.52 5.42
C SER A 272 -2.99 24.89 6.18
N THR A 273 -3.58 23.87 5.56
CA THR A 273 -4.70 23.12 6.15
C THR A 273 -4.48 21.62 5.99
N ILE A 274 -4.69 20.86 7.06
CA ILE A 274 -4.79 19.40 7.05
C ILE A 274 -6.26 19.02 7.20
N ARG A 275 -6.77 18.19 6.30
CA ARG A 275 -8.04 17.47 6.45
C ARG A 275 -7.74 15.98 6.44
N GLN A 276 -8.13 15.26 7.47
CA GLN A 276 -7.83 13.83 7.57
C GLN A 276 -9.03 13.02 8.04
N ARG A 277 -9.27 11.90 7.36
CA ARG A 277 -10.25 10.89 7.76
C ARG A 277 -9.55 9.73 8.43
N ILE A 278 -9.92 9.48 9.69
CA ILE A 278 -9.39 8.40 10.53
C ILE A 278 -10.47 7.34 10.63
N SER A 279 -10.18 6.12 10.19
CA SER A 279 -11.22 5.11 10.03
C SER A 279 -10.83 3.71 10.51
N LEU A 280 -11.87 2.97 10.92
CA LEU A 280 -11.84 1.53 11.11
C LEU A 280 -12.80 0.89 10.11
N GLY A 281 -12.34 -0.16 9.45
CA GLY A 281 -13.07 -0.86 8.40
C GLY A 281 -12.33 -2.15 8.01
N PRO A 282 -12.33 -2.51 6.71
CA PRO A 282 -11.69 -3.75 6.25
C PRO A 282 -10.16 -3.72 6.25
N THR A 283 -9.54 -2.53 6.26
CA THR A 283 -8.07 -2.41 6.31
C THR A 283 -7.54 -2.89 7.67
N PRO A 284 -6.52 -3.77 7.72
CA PRO A 284 -5.90 -4.17 8.98
C PRO A 284 -5.21 -2.99 9.68
N GLY A 285 -5.81 -2.52 10.77
CA GLY A 285 -5.31 -1.37 11.55
C GLY A 285 -6.18 -0.12 11.42
N VAL A 286 -5.65 0.99 11.93
CA VAL A 286 -6.29 2.31 11.83
C VAL A 286 -5.83 2.98 10.56
N ARG A 287 -6.76 3.26 9.63
CA ARG A 287 -6.47 3.89 8.34
C ARG A 287 -6.61 5.40 8.43
N PHE A 288 -5.65 6.12 7.87
CA PHE A 288 -5.59 7.58 7.82
C PHE A 288 -5.52 8.04 6.37
N ASP A 289 -6.64 8.52 5.84
CA ASP A 289 -6.70 9.16 4.53
C ASP A 289 -6.52 10.67 4.71
N THR A 290 -5.47 11.25 4.12
CA THR A 290 -5.02 12.61 4.45
C THR A 290 -4.97 13.49 3.20
N GLU A 291 -5.61 14.65 3.27
CA GLU A 291 -5.47 15.75 2.32
C GLU A 291 -4.80 16.95 3.01
N ILE A 292 -3.75 17.50 2.40
CA ILE A 292 -3.06 18.69 2.90
C ILE A 292 -3.01 19.74 1.81
N ASP A 293 -3.51 20.94 2.09
CA ASP A 293 -3.29 22.13 1.27
C ASP A 293 -2.08 22.87 1.88
N TRP A 294 -0.92 22.72 1.23
CA TRP A 294 0.40 23.06 1.78
C TRP A 294 0.97 24.33 1.17
N HIS A 295 1.14 25.35 2.00
CA HIS A 295 1.61 26.69 1.63
C HIS A 295 2.62 27.27 2.64
N GLU A 296 3.33 26.39 3.36
CA GLU A 296 4.42 26.81 4.25
C GLU A 296 5.73 27.04 3.49
N GLU A 297 6.71 27.65 4.17
CA GLU A 297 8.05 27.90 3.62
C GLU A 297 9.13 27.44 4.59
N ASP A 298 10.13 26.71 4.08
CA ASP A 298 11.23 26.16 4.89
C ASP A 298 10.70 25.39 6.12
N LYS A 299 9.68 24.56 5.91
CA LYS A 299 9.09 23.70 6.94
C LYS A 299 9.16 22.23 6.55
N LEU A 300 9.25 21.39 7.57
CA LEU A 300 9.06 19.95 7.50
C LEU A 300 7.85 19.58 8.36
N LEU A 301 6.87 18.90 7.75
CA LEU A 301 5.72 18.34 8.45
C LEU A 301 5.95 16.85 8.68
N LYS A 302 5.80 16.40 9.92
CA LYS A 302 5.77 14.98 10.30
C LYS A 302 4.48 14.62 11.04
N VAL A 303 4.21 13.33 11.16
CA VAL A 303 3.21 12.79 12.10
C VAL A 303 3.88 11.80 13.06
N ALA A 304 3.51 11.87 14.33
CA ALA A 304 4.10 11.09 15.42
C ALA A 304 3.11 10.14 16.10
N PHE A 305 3.62 8.97 16.44
CA PHE A 305 2.95 7.90 17.18
C PHE A 305 3.83 7.45 18.34
N PRO A 306 3.62 8.00 19.55
CA PRO A 306 4.21 7.48 20.78
C PRO A 306 3.53 6.14 21.13
N VAL A 307 4.11 5.03 20.69
CA VAL A 307 3.51 3.70 20.87
C VAL A 307 3.91 3.11 22.22
N ASN A 308 3.08 2.23 22.76
CA ASN A 308 3.36 1.53 24.01
C ASN A 308 4.17 0.25 23.75
N VAL A 309 5.35 0.40 23.14
CA VAL A 309 6.26 -0.70 22.79
C VAL A 309 7.69 -0.31 23.17
N ASN A 310 8.38 -1.21 23.84
CA ASN A 310 9.76 -1.02 24.27
C ASN A 310 10.73 -1.89 23.44
N SER A 311 11.45 -1.26 22.52
CA SER A 311 12.52 -1.92 21.78
C SER A 311 13.72 -0.99 21.55
N PRO A 312 14.96 -1.50 21.66
CA PRO A 312 16.16 -0.74 21.33
C PRO A 312 16.38 -0.59 19.81
N ARG A 313 15.55 -1.24 18.98
CA ARG A 313 15.65 -1.22 17.52
C ARG A 313 14.28 -1.16 16.86
N ALA A 314 14.21 -0.42 15.77
CA ALA A 314 13.08 -0.43 14.84
C ALA A 314 13.51 -1.08 13.53
N THR A 315 12.56 -1.72 12.85
CA THR A 315 12.78 -2.41 11.58
C THR A 315 12.18 -1.60 10.44
N TYR A 316 12.96 -1.43 9.37
CA TYR A 316 12.61 -0.59 8.23
C TYR A 316 12.67 -1.43 6.96
N GLU A 317 11.60 -1.40 6.16
CA GLU A 317 11.59 -2.09 4.88
C GLU A 317 12.59 -1.45 3.90
N ILE A 318 13.36 -2.31 3.23
CA ILE A 318 14.19 -1.97 2.09
C ILE A 318 13.77 -2.85 0.90
N GLN A 319 14.40 -2.64 -0.26
CA GLN A 319 14.17 -3.51 -1.41
C GLN A 319 14.46 -4.97 -1.03
N PHE A 320 13.46 -5.84 -1.22
CA PHE A 320 13.55 -7.29 -1.00
C PHE A 320 13.96 -7.72 0.42
N GLY A 321 13.63 -6.93 1.45
CA GLY A 321 13.94 -7.29 2.83
C GLY A 321 13.76 -6.15 3.80
N HIS A 322 14.46 -6.22 4.93
CA HIS A 322 14.41 -5.17 5.95
C HIS A 322 15.74 -5.03 6.69
N VAL A 323 15.92 -3.90 7.35
CA VAL A 323 17.08 -3.62 8.20
C VAL A 323 16.66 -3.08 9.54
N GLU A 324 17.38 -3.48 10.59
CA GLU A 324 17.21 -2.89 11.91
C GLU A 324 18.05 -1.62 12.05
N ARG A 325 17.49 -0.62 12.73
CA ARG A 325 18.19 0.60 13.15
C ARG A 325 17.92 0.88 14.63
N PRO A 326 18.90 1.42 15.37
CA PRO A 326 18.71 1.72 16.78
C PRO A 326 17.67 2.83 17.00
N THR A 327 16.90 2.72 18.08
CA THR A 327 15.94 3.75 18.51
C THR A 327 16.55 4.77 19.48
N HIS A 328 17.87 4.74 19.65
CA HIS A 328 18.63 5.60 20.56
C HIS A 328 19.78 6.30 19.83
N ARG A 329 20.45 7.24 20.49
CA ARG A 329 21.55 8.05 19.91
C ARG A 329 22.85 7.92 20.70
N ASN A 330 23.26 6.68 21.01
CA ASN A 330 24.38 6.41 21.91
C ASN A 330 25.75 6.60 21.24
N THR A 331 25.82 6.41 19.92
CA THR A 331 27.05 6.62 19.14
C THR A 331 26.84 7.67 18.04
N SER A 332 27.94 8.19 17.47
CA SER A 332 27.87 9.10 16.32
C SER A 332 27.18 8.46 15.10
N TRP A 333 27.32 7.15 14.93
CA TRP A 333 26.63 6.37 13.89
C TRP A 333 25.12 6.33 14.10
N ASP A 334 24.68 6.28 15.36
CA ASP A 334 23.26 6.30 15.71
C ASP A 334 22.70 7.71 15.52
N MET A 335 23.43 8.73 16.01
CA MET A 335 23.07 10.14 15.85
C MET A 335 22.89 10.53 14.38
N ALA A 336 23.71 9.99 13.48
CA ALA A 336 23.63 10.26 12.05
C ALA A 336 22.35 9.69 11.38
N ARG A 337 21.67 8.72 12.02
CA ARG A 337 20.47 8.05 11.51
C ARG A 337 19.20 8.64 12.13
N PHE A 338 19.16 9.95 12.32
CA PHE A 338 18.01 10.67 12.87
C PHE A 338 16.81 10.71 11.91
N GLU A 339 17.04 10.42 10.62
CA GLU A 339 16.02 10.18 9.59
C GLU A 339 16.54 9.11 8.62
N VAL A 340 15.70 8.12 8.33
CA VAL A 340 16.05 6.96 7.49
C VAL A 340 14.99 6.74 6.42
N CYS A 341 15.40 6.07 5.34
CA CYS A 341 14.50 5.65 4.29
C CYS A 341 13.81 4.34 4.70
N ALA A 342 12.51 4.24 4.42
CA ALA A 342 11.80 2.97 4.35
C ALA A 342 10.85 2.97 3.15
N GLN A 343 10.57 1.79 2.62
CA GLN A 343 9.67 1.64 1.48
C GLN A 343 8.20 1.82 1.93
N LYS A 344 7.50 0.74 2.25
CA LYS A 344 6.06 0.70 2.50
C LYS A 344 5.75 0.61 3.98
N TRP A 345 6.68 0.13 4.81
CA TRP A 345 6.45 -0.02 6.25
C TRP A 345 7.70 0.21 7.12
N ILE A 346 7.43 0.62 8.35
CA ILE A 346 8.36 0.55 9.49
C ILE A 346 7.67 -0.18 10.64
N ASP A 347 8.44 -0.79 11.53
CA ASP A 347 7.93 -1.60 12.63
C ASP A 347 8.71 -1.35 13.92
N LEU A 348 7.97 -1.26 15.03
CA LEU A 348 8.54 -1.32 16.37
C LEU A 348 7.84 -2.46 17.13
N SER A 349 8.61 -3.47 17.52
CA SER A 349 8.09 -4.68 18.15
C SER A 349 8.86 -5.04 19.41
N GLU A 350 8.14 -5.58 20.40
CA GLU A 350 8.69 -6.15 21.63
C GLU A 350 8.22 -7.62 21.78
N GLY A 351 8.52 -8.25 22.93
CA GLY A 351 8.10 -9.62 23.16
C GLY A 351 6.57 -9.75 23.23
N GLY A 352 5.94 -10.32 22.18
CA GLY A 352 4.51 -10.63 22.17
C GLY A 352 3.67 -9.79 21.20
N GLN A 353 4.13 -8.57 20.88
CA GLN A 353 3.34 -7.58 20.15
C GLN A 353 4.23 -6.53 19.48
N GLY A 354 3.65 -5.78 18.54
CA GLY A 354 4.29 -4.63 17.95
C GLY A 354 3.30 -3.70 17.25
N VAL A 355 3.83 -2.61 16.73
CA VAL A 355 3.09 -1.65 15.92
C VAL A 355 3.87 -1.39 14.64
N ALA A 356 3.23 -1.69 13.51
CA ALA A 356 3.71 -1.31 12.19
C ALA A 356 3.06 -0.01 11.74
N LEU A 357 3.82 0.84 11.04
CA LEU A 357 3.34 2.03 10.36
C LEU A 357 3.54 1.84 8.86
N LEU A 358 2.43 1.67 8.14
CA LEU A 358 2.39 1.43 6.69
C LEU A 358 2.08 2.72 5.94
N ASN A 359 2.56 2.86 4.70
CA ASN A 359 2.32 4.05 3.86
C ASN A 359 2.21 3.73 2.37
N ASP A 360 1.63 4.65 1.60
CA ASP A 360 1.41 4.54 0.15
C ASP A 360 2.36 5.40 -0.71
N GLY A 361 3.34 6.08 -0.10
CA GLY A 361 4.25 6.96 -0.86
C GLY A 361 5.15 7.87 -0.04
N LYS A 362 5.31 7.61 1.26
CA LYS A 362 6.17 8.39 2.17
C LYS A 362 7.39 7.56 2.53
N TYR A 363 8.58 8.12 2.33
CA TYR A 363 9.83 7.36 2.45
C TYR A 363 10.68 7.79 3.64
N GLY A 364 10.51 9.01 4.15
CA GLY A 364 11.27 9.51 5.30
C GLY A 364 10.62 9.11 6.62
N HIS A 365 11.38 8.45 7.49
CA HIS A 365 10.92 7.97 8.78
C HIS A 365 11.99 8.17 9.86
N ASP A 366 11.55 8.23 11.11
CA ASP A 366 12.44 8.12 12.25
C ASP A 366 11.75 7.43 13.43
N THR A 367 12.52 6.76 14.28
CA THR A 367 12.00 6.17 15.51
C THR A 367 12.98 6.45 16.63
N PHE A 368 12.51 7.16 17.66
CA PHE A 368 13.33 7.52 18.82
C PHE A 368 12.63 7.10 20.10
N GLY A 369 13.26 6.22 20.86
CA GLY A 369 12.60 5.44 21.91
C GLY A 369 11.41 4.68 21.33
N ASN A 370 10.23 5.01 21.82
CA ASN A 370 8.95 4.44 21.41
C ASN A 370 8.14 5.37 20.48
N VAL A 371 8.71 6.49 20.03
CA VAL A 371 8.02 7.44 19.15
C VAL A 371 8.37 7.13 17.70
N MET A 372 7.42 6.56 16.97
CA MET A 372 7.51 6.34 15.53
C MET A 372 7.04 7.59 14.79
N ARG A 373 7.82 8.09 13.82
CA ARG A 373 7.50 9.27 13.02
C ARG A 373 7.64 9.02 11.54
N MET A 374 6.75 9.65 10.78
CA MET A 374 6.79 9.68 9.32
C MET A 374 6.88 11.13 8.84
N SER A 375 7.84 11.42 7.97
CA SER A 375 7.99 12.69 7.28
C SER A 375 6.96 12.77 6.14
N LEU A 376 6.07 13.76 6.18
CA LEU A 376 4.93 13.86 5.27
C LEU A 376 5.20 14.80 4.09
N LEU A 377 5.61 16.03 4.38
CA LEU A 377 5.84 17.08 3.39
C LEU A 377 7.01 17.96 3.83
N ARG A 378 7.73 18.52 2.86
CA ARG A 378 8.71 19.58 3.06
C ARG A 378 8.34 20.81 2.24
N ALA A 379 8.99 21.93 2.49
CA ALA A 379 8.84 23.16 1.73
C ALA A 379 10.20 23.79 1.37
N PRO A 380 11.15 23.05 0.77
CA PRO A 380 12.43 23.62 0.38
C PRO A 380 12.23 24.67 -0.72
N LYS A 381 13.18 25.59 -0.85
CA LYS A 381 13.10 26.73 -1.80
C LYS A 381 14.17 26.72 -2.88
N ALA A 382 15.03 25.70 -2.88
CA ALA A 382 15.98 25.45 -3.94
C ALA A 382 16.19 23.94 -4.17
N PRO A 383 16.26 23.49 -5.43
CA PRO A 383 16.30 24.30 -6.65
C PRO A 383 14.90 24.64 -7.23
N ASP A 384 13.83 24.03 -6.72
CA ASP A 384 12.45 24.39 -7.04
C ASP A 384 11.88 25.32 -5.94
N PRO A 385 11.59 26.61 -6.26
CA PRO A 385 11.06 27.56 -5.27
C PRO A 385 9.62 27.26 -4.83
N THR A 386 8.92 26.39 -5.59
CA THR A 386 7.54 25.98 -5.37
C THR A 386 7.41 24.51 -5.00
N CYS A 387 8.50 23.87 -4.55
CA CYS A 387 8.54 22.47 -4.19
C CYS A 387 7.41 22.12 -3.21
N ASP A 388 6.61 21.12 -3.57
CA ASP A 388 5.48 20.61 -2.79
C ASP A 388 4.39 21.65 -2.45
N MET A 389 4.35 22.83 -3.05
CA MET A 389 3.26 23.79 -2.81
C MET A 389 1.93 23.27 -3.40
N GLY A 390 0.83 23.45 -2.66
CA GLY A 390 -0.52 23.07 -3.07
C GLY A 390 -1.02 21.79 -2.42
N ARG A 391 -1.89 21.05 -3.13
CA ARG A 391 -2.65 19.94 -2.55
C ARG A 391 -1.93 18.61 -2.66
N HIS A 392 -1.90 17.87 -1.55
CA HIS A 392 -1.35 16.52 -1.46
C HIS A 392 -2.38 15.56 -0.89
N ARG A 393 -2.40 14.34 -1.42
CA ARG A 393 -3.21 13.24 -0.89
C ARG A 393 -2.35 11.99 -0.69
N PHE A 394 -2.51 11.33 0.43
CA PHE A 394 -1.80 10.10 0.76
C PHE A 394 -2.50 9.36 1.90
N THR A 395 -2.20 8.07 2.01
CA THR A 395 -2.73 7.19 3.04
C THR A 395 -1.60 6.55 3.84
N TYR A 396 -1.80 6.46 5.15
CA TYR A 396 -1.00 5.60 6.01
C TYR A 396 -1.88 4.80 6.97
N VAL A 397 -1.31 3.74 7.54
CA VAL A 397 -2.02 2.83 8.44
C VAL A 397 -1.15 2.56 9.66
N VAL A 398 -1.74 2.68 10.86
CA VAL A 398 -1.13 2.17 12.10
C VAL A 398 -1.73 0.81 12.38
N MET A 399 -0.90 -0.22 12.30
CA MET A 399 -1.31 -1.61 12.39
C MET A 399 -0.65 -2.28 13.60
N PRO A 400 -1.37 -2.42 14.73
CA PRO A 400 -0.96 -3.33 15.79
C PRO A 400 -0.89 -4.78 15.28
N HIS A 401 0.09 -5.53 15.74
CA HIS A 401 0.23 -6.95 15.44
C HIS A 401 0.73 -7.74 16.66
N PHE A 402 0.63 -9.07 16.59
CA PHE A 402 0.81 -9.98 17.73
C PHE A 402 1.65 -11.21 17.36
N MET A 403 2.18 -11.89 18.38
CA MET A 403 2.91 -13.15 18.23
C MET A 403 2.01 -14.36 17.93
N PRO A 404 2.54 -15.43 17.28
CA PRO A 404 3.91 -15.53 16.75
C PRO A 404 4.13 -14.57 15.58
N PHE A 405 5.15 -13.73 15.71
CA PHE A 405 5.44 -12.66 14.77
C PHE A 405 6.28 -13.22 13.63
N ALA A 406 5.69 -13.20 12.45
CA ALA A 406 6.43 -13.14 11.22
C ALA A 406 6.11 -11.82 10.52
N PHE A 407 7.08 -11.30 9.76
CA PHE A 407 6.87 -10.09 8.97
C PHE A 407 5.85 -10.33 7.83
N ASP A 408 5.44 -11.57 7.56
CA ASP A 408 4.48 -11.93 6.52
C ASP A 408 3.18 -11.12 6.61
N SER A 409 2.62 -10.93 7.80
CA SER A 409 1.38 -10.18 8.01
C SER A 409 1.56 -8.67 7.78
N VAL A 410 2.68 -8.09 8.24
CA VAL A 410 3.03 -6.69 8.04
C VAL A 410 3.29 -6.42 6.55
N VAL A 411 4.10 -7.27 5.93
CA VAL A 411 4.46 -7.18 4.51
C VAL A 411 3.21 -7.34 3.65
N ALA A 412 2.42 -8.39 3.85
CA ALA A 412 1.18 -8.60 3.10
C ALA A 412 0.20 -7.44 3.24
N SER A 413 0.06 -6.86 4.45
CA SER A 413 -0.79 -5.68 4.66
C SER A 413 -0.24 -4.42 3.98
N ALA A 414 1.09 -4.25 3.96
CA ALA A 414 1.73 -3.17 3.24
C ALA A 414 1.53 -3.30 1.71
N TYR A 415 1.65 -4.52 1.16
CA TYR A 415 1.30 -4.78 -0.24
C TYR A 415 -0.18 -4.55 -0.50
N ALA A 416 -1.09 -4.98 0.36
CA ALA A 416 -2.53 -4.76 0.21
C ALA A 416 -2.88 -3.26 0.14
N LEU A 417 -2.21 -2.42 0.95
CA LEU A 417 -2.39 -0.97 0.92
C LEU A 417 -1.93 -0.35 -0.41
N ASN A 418 -0.82 -0.85 -0.97
CA ASN A 418 -0.17 -0.27 -2.15
C ASN A 418 -0.62 -0.88 -3.48
N ALA A 419 -1.22 -2.08 -3.45
CA ALA A 419 -1.84 -2.76 -4.60
C ALA A 419 -3.37 -2.71 -4.43
N PRO A 420 -4.02 -1.56 -4.71
CA PRO A 420 -5.47 -1.43 -4.56
C PRO A 420 -6.19 -2.40 -5.51
N LEU A 421 -7.42 -2.77 -5.14
CA LEU A 421 -8.28 -3.58 -6.01
C LEU A 421 -8.47 -2.88 -7.37
N ARG A 422 -8.23 -3.64 -8.43
CA ARG A 422 -8.52 -3.27 -9.82
C ARG A 422 -9.88 -3.81 -10.19
N ALA A 423 -10.66 -2.98 -10.90
CA ALA A 423 -12.01 -3.34 -11.32
C ALA A 423 -12.26 -2.92 -12.77
N ALA A 424 -13.02 -3.73 -13.50
CA ALA A 424 -13.52 -3.39 -14.82
C ALA A 424 -14.97 -3.86 -14.95
N ALA A 425 -15.87 -2.95 -15.38
CA ALA A 425 -17.24 -3.33 -15.69
C ALA A 425 -17.27 -4.36 -16.83
N LEU A 426 -18.19 -5.32 -16.71
CA LEU A 426 -18.45 -6.38 -17.68
C LEU A 426 -19.84 -6.23 -18.27
N GLU A 427 -20.00 -6.74 -19.49
CA GLU A 427 -21.32 -7.06 -20.01
C GLU A 427 -21.75 -8.45 -19.49
N PRO A 428 -23.00 -8.64 -19.03
CA PRO A 428 -23.51 -9.96 -18.66
C PRO A 428 -23.30 -10.97 -19.79
N GLY A 429 -22.72 -12.13 -19.48
CA GLY A 429 -22.32 -13.10 -20.49
C GLY A 429 -22.37 -14.56 -20.06
N SER A 430 -22.50 -15.44 -21.05
CA SER A 430 -22.64 -16.89 -20.93
C SER A 430 -21.30 -17.62 -20.74
N GLY A 431 -20.36 -17.01 -20.04
CA GLY A 431 -19.07 -17.65 -19.73
C GLY A 431 -19.27 -19.03 -19.10
N ALA A 432 -18.42 -19.99 -19.46
CA ALA A 432 -18.57 -21.38 -19.05
C ALA A 432 -17.67 -21.79 -17.87
N GLU A 433 -16.78 -20.89 -17.43
CA GLU A 433 -15.81 -21.19 -16.39
C GLU A 433 -16.33 -20.81 -14.99
N GLY A 434 -15.97 -21.65 -14.02
CA GLY A 434 -16.16 -21.35 -12.61
C GLY A 434 -15.05 -20.43 -12.08
N PRO A 435 -15.03 -20.19 -10.75
CA PRO A 435 -13.97 -19.42 -10.12
C PRO A 435 -12.58 -19.95 -10.46
N LEU A 436 -11.65 -19.05 -10.79
CA LEU A 436 -10.27 -19.40 -11.02
C LEU A 436 -9.55 -19.59 -9.66
N PRO A 437 -8.61 -20.55 -9.54
CA PRO A 437 -7.71 -20.58 -8.40
C PRO A 437 -6.78 -19.35 -8.43
N GLN A 438 -5.95 -19.19 -7.39
CA GLN A 438 -4.88 -18.18 -7.40
C GLN A 438 -4.00 -18.35 -8.64
N LEU A 439 -3.71 -17.23 -9.30
CA LEU A 439 -2.95 -17.24 -10.56
C LEU A 439 -1.52 -17.75 -10.33
N VAL A 440 -0.90 -17.25 -9.26
CA VAL A 440 0.38 -17.70 -8.72
C VAL A 440 0.30 -17.68 -7.20
N SER A 441 0.79 -18.72 -6.53
CA SER A 441 0.87 -18.77 -5.07
C SER A 441 2.12 -19.50 -4.58
N CYS A 442 2.56 -19.16 -3.38
CA CYS A 442 3.69 -19.81 -2.71
C CYS A 442 3.23 -20.43 -1.39
N SER A 443 3.68 -21.65 -1.10
CA SER A 443 3.29 -22.37 0.12
C SER A 443 3.87 -21.75 1.42
N ASN A 444 4.93 -20.94 1.32
CA ASN A 444 5.56 -20.29 2.45
C ASN A 444 5.21 -18.79 2.49
N ARG A 445 4.58 -18.34 3.59
CA ARG A 445 4.13 -16.95 3.76
C ARG A 445 5.27 -15.93 3.89
N ASN A 446 6.47 -16.36 4.27
CA ASN A 446 7.65 -15.50 4.28
C ASN A 446 8.24 -15.28 2.87
N VAL A 447 7.77 -16.00 1.85
CA VAL A 447 8.23 -15.86 0.47
C VAL A 447 7.21 -15.06 -0.32
N VAL A 448 7.56 -13.83 -0.64
CA VAL A 448 6.70 -12.87 -1.32
C VAL A 448 6.92 -12.98 -2.82
N ILE A 449 5.84 -13.13 -3.60
CA ILE A 449 5.88 -13.04 -5.06
C ILE A 449 5.91 -11.55 -5.43
N GLU A 450 7.03 -11.09 -5.97
CA GLU A 450 7.20 -9.69 -6.36
C GLU A 450 6.85 -9.45 -7.82
N THR A 451 7.21 -10.36 -8.72
CA THR A 451 7.05 -10.16 -10.15
C THR A 451 6.51 -11.42 -10.81
N VAL A 452 5.53 -11.25 -11.69
CA VAL A 452 5.06 -12.28 -12.61
C VAL A 452 4.94 -11.64 -13.98
N LYS A 453 5.81 -12.03 -14.90
CA LYS A 453 5.85 -11.45 -16.26
C LYS A 453 6.22 -12.49 -17.31
N LYS A 454 6.05 -12.17 -18.59
CA LYS A 454 6.60 -12.96 -19.70
C LYS A 454 8.12 -12.78 -19.74
N ALA A 455 8.89 -13.82 -20.06
CA ALA A 455 10.31 -13.70 -20.33
C ALA A 455 10.59 -12.76 -21.51
N GLU A 456 11.75 -12.10 -21.53
CA GLU A 456 12.10 -11.17 -22.63
C GLU A 456 12.41 -11.89 -23.95
N ASP A 457 13.00 -13.09 -23.86
CA ASP A 457 13.55 -13.84 -24.99
C ASP A 457 12.73 -15.06 -25.41
N SER A 458 11.61 -15.31 -24.73
CA SER A 458 10.81 -16.53 -24.88
C SER A 458 9.37 -16.32 -24.44
N ASP A 459 8.51 -17.31 -24.69
CA ASP A 459 7.12 -17.31 -24.21
C ASP A 459 6.96 -17.90 -22.80
N ASP A 460 8.07 -18.23 -22.14
CA ASP A 460 8.09 -18.76 -20.79
C ASP A 460 7.68 -17.67 -19.77
N LEU A 461 7.14 -18.08 -18.62
CA LEU A 461 6.74 -17.20 -17.53
C LEU A 461 7.90 -16.99 -16.55
N ILE A 462 8.15 -15.76 -16.11
CA ILE A 462 9.10 -15.41 -15.05
C ILE A 462 8.33 -15.12 -13.77
N VAL A 463 8.70 -15.80 -12.69
CA VAL A 463 8.23 -15.50 -11.34
C VAL A 463 9.43 -15.12 -10.48
N ARG A 464 9.46 -13.90 -9.96
CA ARG A 464 10.47 -13.43 -9.01
C ARG A 464 9.88 -13.35 -7.61
N LEU A 465 10.57 -13.95 -6.66
CA LEU A 465 10.19 -14.00 -5.26
C LEU A 465 11.34 -13.50 -4.37
N TYR A 466 11.01 -13.16 -3.13
CA TYR A 466 12.02 -12.94 -2.10
C TYR A 466 11.56 -13.41 -0.72
N GLU A 467 12.51 -13.83 0.11
CA GLU A 467 12.26 -14.15 1.52
C GLU A 467 12.29 -12.87 2.37
N CYS A 468 11.23 -12.59 3.11
CA CYS A 468 11.04 -11.29 3.78
C CYS A 468 11.34 -11.29 5.29
N HIS A 469 11.63 -12.44 5.90
CA HIS A 469 11.68 -12.62 7.36
C HIS A 469 13.06 -13.00 7.93
N ASN A 470 14.11 -13.15 7.11
CA ASN A 470 15.44 -13.63 7.51
C ASN A 470 15.47 -15.12 7.89
N THR A 471 14.76 -15.96 7.14
CA THR A 471 14.64 -17.40 7.38
C THR A 471 15.15 -18.26 6.24
N ARG A 472 15.52 -19.51 6.56
CA ARG A 472 15.89 -20.53 5.59
C ARG A 472 14.80 -21.57 5.53
N GLY A 473 14.50 -22.08 4.35
CA GLY A 473 13.51 -23.14 4.22
C GLY A 473 13.37 -23.64 2.80
N ARG A 474 12.29 -24.39 2.60
CA ARG A 474 11.81 -24.86 1.31
C ARG A 474 10.42 -24.30 1.08
N ALA A 475 10.11 -23.98 -0.17
CA ALA A 475 8.80 -23.54 -0.61
C ALA A 475 8.39 -24.27 -1.89
N GLU A 476 7.11 -24.21 -2.18
CA GLU A 476 6.51 -24.72 -3.41
C GLU A 476 5.76 -23.58 -4.08
N LEU A 477 6.04 -23.40 -5.38
CA LEU A 477 5.36 -22.46 -6.25
C LEU A 477 4.26 -23.19 -7.02
N SER A 478 3.05 -22.65 -6.97
CA SER A 478 1.89 -23.10 -7.76
C SER A 478 1.52 -22.02 -8.76
N VAL A 479 1.25 -22.42 -10.01
CA VAL A 479 0.79 -21.52 -11.09
C VAL A 479 -0.41 -22.15 -11.79
N VAL A 480 -1.47 -21.37 -12.03
CA VAL A 480 -2.69 -21.89 -12.68
C VAL A 480 -2.42 -22.45 -14.08
N ARG A 481 -1.49 -21.83 -14.81
CA ARG A 481 -0.88 -22.36 -16.03
C ARG A 481 0.18 -23.39 -15.67
N ARG A 482 -0.26 -24.60 -15.29
CA ARG A 482 0.60 -25.67 -14.77
C ARG A 482 1.91 -25.82 -15.57
N PRO A 483 3.09 -25.60 -14.97
CA PRO A 483 4.34 -25.71 -15.69
C PRO A 483 4.67 -27.16 -16.06
N SER A 484 5.30 -27.33 -17.21
CA SER A 484 5.88 -28.58 -17.70
C SER A 484 7.38 -28.70 -17.38
N ALA A 485 8.06 -27.56 -17.22
CA ALA A 485 9.46 -27.48 -16.82
C ALA A 485 9.72 -26.15 -16.09
N ALA A 486 10.75 -26.13 -15.25
CA ALA A 486 11.12 -24.95 -14.46
C ALA A 486 12.62 -24.84 -14.29
N TRP A 487 13.13 -23.61 -14.26
CA TRP A 487 14.55 -23.32 -14.05
C TRP A 487 14.70 -22.21 -13.02
N LEU A 488 15.62 -22.40 -12.08
CA LEU A 488 16.18 -21.32 -11.29
C LEU A 488 17.03 -20.44 -12.22
N CYS A 489 16.84 -19.12 -12.14
CA CYS A 489 17.52 -18.14 -12.96
C CYS A 489 18.21 -17.07 -12.11
N ASP A 490 19.15 -16.36 -12.73
CA ASP A 490 19.61 -15.07 -12.21
C ASP A 490 18.57 -13.95 -12.45
N LEU A 491 18.92 -12.71 -12.10
CA LEU A 491 18.03 -11.56 -12.26
C LEU A 491 17.81 -11.16 -13.73
N GLU A 492 18.67 -11.61 -14.65
CA GLU A 492 18.56 -11.36 -16.10
C GLU A 492 17.86 -12.52 -16.82
N GLU A 493 17.21 -13.42 -16.07
CA GLU A 493 16.43 -14.55 -16.61
C GLU A 493 17.29 -15.67 -17.23
N ASN A 494 18.61 -15.66 -17.00
CA ASN A 494 19.51 -16.70 -17.48
C ASN A 494 19.37 -17.96 -16.60
N PRO A 495 19.13 -19.15 -17.17
CA PRO A 495 19.03 -20.39 -16.40
C PRO A 495 20.33 -20.75 -15.67
N ILE A 496 20.21 -21.09 -14.39
CA ILE A 496 21.30 -21.57 -13.51
C ILE A 496 21.17 -23.07 -13.27
N ALA A 497 19.96 -23.53 -12.93
CA ALA A 497 19.68 -24.93 -12.62
C ALA A 497 18.24 -25.29 -12.97
N GLU A 498 18.00 -26.53 -13.38
CA GLU A 498 16.65 -27.07 -13.55
C GLU A 498 16.04 -27.40 -12.17
N LEU A 499 14.75 -27.12 -12.02
CA LEU A 499 13.97 -27.40 -10.81
C LEU A 499 13.00 -28.55 -11.09
N GLU A 500 12.78 -29.41 -10.10
CA GLU A 500 11.80 -30.48 -10.19
C GLU A 500 10.38 -29.92 -10.24
N VAL A 501 9.61 -30.39 -11.22
CA VAL A 501 8.16 -30.09 -11.33
C VAL A 501 7.38 -31.36 -10.99
N GLY A 502 6.64 -31.34 -9.89
CA GLY A 502 5.83 -32.46 -9.41
C GLY A 502 4.37 -32.06 -9.28
N GLU A 503 3.47 -32.79 -9.95
CA GLU A 503 2.01 -32.51 -9.92
C GLU A 503 1.60 -31.07 -10.31
N GLY A 504 2.48 -30.34 -11.02
CA GLY A 504 2.30 -28.93 -11.38
C GLY A 504 2.81 -27.92 -10.35
N LEU A 505 3.49 -28.39 -9.30
CA LEU A 505 4.18 -27.58 -8.29
C LEU A 505 5.69 -27.55 -8.58
N VAL A 506 6.32 -26.41 -8.32
CA VAL A 506 7.77 -26.23 -8.45
C VAL A 506 8.38 -26.04 -7.07
N GLY A 507 9.17 -27.02 -6.63
CA GLY A 507 9.85 -26.97 -5.33
C GLY A 507 11.18 -26.24 -5.43
N PHE A 508 11.48 -25.38 -4.47
CA PHE A 508 12.78 -24.71 -4.37
C PHE A 508 13.17 -24.44 -2.91
N ASP A 509 14.47 -24.46 -2.64
CA ASP A 509 15.04 -24.03 -1.37
C ASP A 509 15.37 -22.54 -1.42
N PHE A 510 15.29 -21.86 -0.29
CA PHE A 510 15.66 -20.45 -0.16
C PHE A 510 16.50 -20.19 1.08
N LYS A 511 17.36 -19.17 0.99
CA LYS A 511 18.19 -18.64 2.08
C LYS A 511 17.57 -17.36 2.66
N PRO A 512 18.02 -16.92 3.85
CA PRO A 512 17.55 -15.66 4.41
C PRO A 512 17.77 -14.49 3.46
N PHE A 513 16.70 -13.72 3.21
CA PHE A 513 16.66 -12.59 2.25
C PHE A 513 17.06 -12.92 0.82
N GLU A 514 16.98 -14.19 0.40
CA GLU A 514 17.31 -14.57 -0.97
C GLU A 514 16.24 -14.08 -1.94
N ILE A 515 16.67 -13.50 -3.05
CA ILE A 515 15.84 -13.21 -4.21
C ILE A 515 15.92 -14.43 -5.13
N VAL A 516 14.78 -15.05 -5.41
CA VAL A 516 14.66 -16.25 -6.23
C VAL A 516 13.94 -15.89 -7.52
N THR A 517 14.54 -16.16 -8.67
CA THR A 517 13.89 -16.00 -9.98
C THR A 517 13.67 -17.38 -10.59
N ILE A 518 12.44 -17.70 -10.98
CA ILE A 518 12.08 -18.97 -11.58
C ILE A 518 11.48 -18.71 -12.97
N LYS A 519 12.06 -19.30 -14.00
CA LYS A 519 11.51 -19.37 -15.36
C LYS A 519 10.69 -20.65 -15.49
N LEU A 520 9.47 -20.54 -16.01
CA LEU A 520 8.49 -21.61 -16.10
C LEU A 520 8.01 -21.78 -17.53
N ARG A 521 8.06 -23.01 -18.04
CA ARG A 521 7.45 -23.37 -19.31
C ARG A 521 6.07 -23.94 -19.10
N CYS A 522 5.04 -23.16 -19.43
CA CYS A 522 3.64 -23.49 -19.19
C CYS A 522 2.94 -24.16 -20.38
#